data_AF-A0A353D0P0-F1
#
_entry.id   AF-A0A353D0P0-F1
#
_cell.length_a   1.000
_cell.length_b   1.000
_cell.length_c   1.000
_cell.angle_alpha   90.00
_cell.angle_beta   90.00
_cell.angle_gamma   90.00
#
_symmetry.space_group_name_H-M   'P 1'
#
loop_
_entity.id
_entity.type
_entity.pdbx_description
1 polymer ?
#
loop_
_entity_poly.entity_id
_entity_poly.type
_entity_poly.pdbx_seq_one_letter_code
_entity_poly.pdbx_strand_id
1 'polypeptide(L)'
;MITYEELNTQNDHITELSNVLTALLSDRTMCDNKTCCGLFHNYMDLVKQHIDLVDKHLTGKLLSHDDVETRNTVKNFMSGSQEIRRITVRYTKDWCPNMKAESLAVVNHERFYEDTEKMFDLILQRIQDETEKLYPLIRKL
;
A
#
# COMPACT_ATOMS: atom_id res chain seq x y z
N MET A 1 -17.81 -12.85 0.19
CA MET A 1 -17.96 -11.43 -0.15
C MET A 1 -17.21 -10.70 0.94
N ILE A 2 -16.25 -9.84 0.60
CA ILE A 2 -15.44 -9.17 1.60
C ILE A 2 -16.25 -8.06 2.25
N THR A 3 -16.11 -7.92 3.56
CA THR A 3 -16.85 -6.91 4.34
C THR A 3 -16.05 -5.62 4.42
N TYR A 4 -16.76 -4.53 4.70
CA TYR A 4 -16.13 -3.26 5.06
C TYR A 4 -15.18 -3.42 6.25
N GLU A 5 -15.56 -4.22 7.26
CA GLU A 5 -14.75 -4.42 8.47
C GLU A 5 -13.42 -5.12 8.15
N GLU A 6 -13.42 -6.09 7.24
CA GLU A 6 -12.20 -6.75 6.77
C GLU A 6 -11.26 -5.78 6.04
N LEU A 7 -11.81 -4.91 5.19
CA LEU A 7 -11.03 -3.87 4.50
C LEU A 7 -10.46 -2.83 5.47
N ASN A 8 -11.27 -2.36 6.42
CA ASN A 8 -10.85 -1.39 7.42
C ASN A 8 -9.74 -1.97 8.30
N THR A 9 -9.87 -3.23 8.72
CA THR A 9 -8.84 -3.92 9.53
C THR A 9 -7.52 -4.03 8.77
N GLN A 10 -7.56 -4.26 7.45
CA GLN A 10 -6.34 -4.27 6.62
C GLN A 10 -5.71 -2.88 6.54
N ASN A 11 -6.52 -1.82 6.38
CA ASN A 11 -6.03 -0.44 6.40
C ASN A 11 -5.33 -0.11 7.72
N ASP A 12 -5.97 -0.42 8.84
CA ASP A 12 -5.42 -0.18 10.18
C ASP A 12 -4.04 -0.85 10.32
N HIS A 13 -3.94 -2.13 9.93
CA HIS A 13 -2.68 -2.87 10.01
C HIS A 13 -1.59 -2.32 9.06
N ILE A 14 -1.95 -1.91 7.85
CA ILE A 14 -1.00 -1.28 6.91
C ILE A 14 -0.51 0.04 7.49
N THR A 15 -1.40 0.88 8.04
CA THR A 15 -1.05 2.15 8.68
C THR A 15 -0.14 1.97 9.90
N GLU A 16 -0.44 1.00 10.76
CA GLU A 16 0.40 0.68 11.92
C GLU A 16 1.82 0.25 11.47
N LEU A 17 1.92 -0.61 10.47
CA LEU A 17 3.21 -1.03 9.93
C LEU A 17 3.97 0.11 9.24
N SER A 18 3.29 1.02 8.53
CA SER A 18 3.93 2.22 7.97
C SER A 18 4.59 3.03 9.09
N ASN A 19 3.88 3.27 10.20
CA ASN A 19 4.42 4.04 11.32
C ASN A 19 5.63 3.37 11.99
N VAL A 20 5.54 2.06 12.23
CA VAL A 20 6.64 1.28 12.80
C VAL A 20 7.86 1.30 11.87
N LEU A 21 7.65 1.09 10.58
CA LEU A 21 8.73 1.09 9.59
C LEU A 21 9.35 2.48 9.42
N THR A 22 8.58 3.57 9.43
CA THR A 22 9.12 4.93 9.41
C THR A 22 10.08 5.15 10.56
N ALA A 23 9.69 4.78 11.79
CA ALA A 23 10.55 4.90 12.96
C ALA A 23 11.82 4.04 12.84
N LEU A 24 11.69 2.77 12.42
CA LEU A 24 12.83 1.86 12.28
C LEU A 24 13.80 2.31 11.19
N LEU A 25 13.29 2.65 10.02
CA LEU A 25 14.09 2.97 8.83
C LEU A 25 14.76 4.34 8.92
N SER A 26 14.36 5.18 9.88
CA SER A 26 15.06 6.44 10.19
C SER A 26 16.49 6.23 10.71
N ASP A 27 16.79 5.05 11.28
CA ASP A 27 18.12 4.68 11.74
C ASP A 27 18.74 3.64 10.80
N ARG A 28 19.84 4.01 10.13
CA ARG A 28 20.56 3.14 9.19
C ARG A 28 21.01 1.83 9.81
N THR A 29 21.30 1.79 11.11
CA THR A 29 21.73 0.57 11.80
C THR A 29 20.61 -0.48 11.89
N MET A 30 19.35 -0.04 11.79
CA MET A 30 18.18 -0.92 11.79
C MET A 30 17.91 -1.55 10.43
N CYS A 31 18.39 -0.96 9.33
CA CYS A 31 18.13 -1.46 7.98
C CYS A 31 18.86 -2.78 7.65
N ASP A 32 19.99 -3.07 8.31
CA ASP A 32 20.81 -4.26 8.06
C ASP A 32 20.48 -5.42 9.03
N ASN A 33 19.20 -5.59 9.38
CA ASN A 33 18.78 -6.74 10.19
C ASN A 33 17.56 -7.46 9.61
N LYS A 34 17.52 -8.78 9.87
CA LYS A 34 16.49 -9.69 9.36
C LYS A 34 15.09 -9.30 9.79
N THR A 35 14.94 -8.77 11.00
CA THR A 35 13.64 -8.38 11.55
C THR A 35 13.05 -7.21 10.78
N CYS A 36 13.84 -6.16 10.53
CA CYS A 36 13.43 -5.01 9.74
C CYS A 36 13.09 -5.42 8.30
N CYS A 37 13.92 -6.27 7.69
CA CYS A 37 13.65 -6.80 6.35
C CYS A 37 12.35 -7.61 6.31
N GLY A 38 12.11 -8.46 7.32
CA GLY A 38 10.89 -9.25 7.43
C GLY A 38 9.64 -8.40 7.60
N LEU A 39 9.69 -7.37 8.46
CA LEU A 39 8.60 -6.41 8.62
C LEU A 39 8.31 -5.66 7.32
N PHE A 40 9.36 -5.24 6.62
CA PHE A 40 9.22 -4.54 5.35
C PHE A 40 8.61 -5.44 4.26
N HIS A 41 9.07 -6.69 4.13
CA HIS A 41 8.46 -7.63 3.18
C HIS A 41 7.00 -7.91 3.50
N ASN A 42 6.67 -8.13 4.78
CA ASN A 42 5.29 -8.32 5.23
C ASN A 42 4.41 -7.11 4.87
N TYR A 43 4.92 -5.89 5.10
CA TYR A 43 4.22 -4.66 4.70
C TYR A 43 3.93 -4.63 3.19
N MET A 44 4.93 -4.92 2.35
CA MET A 44 4.77 -4.92 0.90
C MET A 44 3.75 -5.97 0.43
N ASP A 45 3.74 -7.15 1.06
CA ASP A 45 2.77 -8.20 0.78
C ASP A 45 1.35 -7.80 1.19
N LEU A 46 1.18 -7.17 2.38
CA LEU A 46 -0.11 -6.67 2.84
C LEU A 46 -0.68 -5.61 1.91
N VAL A 47 0.12 -4.63 1.52
CA VAL A 47 -0.28 -3.57 0.57
C VAL A 47 -0.71 -4.18 -0.76
N LYS A 48 0.07 -5.12 -1.30
CA LYS A 48 -0.26 -5.80 -2.55
C LYS A 48 -1.58 -6.57 -2.44
N GLN A 49 -1.74 -7.38 -1.40
CA GLN A 49 -2.95 -8.17 -1.17
C GLN A 49 -4.18 -7.28 -1.02
N HIS A 50 -4.07 -6.19 -0.26
CA HIS A 50 -5.13 -5.23 -0.05
C HIS A 50 -5.57 -4.58 -1.37
N ILE A 51 -4.62 -4.08 -2.18
CA ILE A 51 -4.92 -3.48 -3.48
C ILE A 51 -5.57 -4.49 -4.44
N ASP A 52 -5.04 -5.72 -4.51
CA ASP A 52 -5.61 -6.80 -5.34
C ASP A 52 -7.07 -7.08 -4.97
N LEU A 53 -7.34 -7.07 -3.68
CA LEU A 53 -8.64 -7.38 -3.10
C LEU A 53 -9.64 -6.23 -3.32
N VAL A 54 -9.23 -4.99 -3.12
CA VAL A 54 -10.02 -3.79 -3.44
C VAL A 54 -10.35 -3.78 -4.93
N ASP A 55 -9.35 -3.93 -5.80
CA ASP A 55 -9.54 -3.93 -7.25
C ASP A 55 -10.52 -5.04 -7.68
N LYS A 56 -10.35 -6.26 -7.16
CA LYS A 56 -11.17 -7.43 -7.54
C LYS A 56 -12.62 -7.31 -7.09
N HIS A 57 -12.86 -6.81 -5.87
CA HIS A 57 -14.19 -6.85 -5.27
C HIS A 57 -15.01 -5.58 -5.50
N LEU A 58 -14.36 -4.44 -5.72
CA LEU A 58 -15.05 -3.15 -5.74
C LEU A 58 -15.30 -2.60 -7.13
N THR A 59 -14.41 -2.91 -8.07
CA THR A 59 -14.49 -2.27 -9.39
C THR A 59 -15.62 -2.87 -10.22
N GLY A 60 -15.86 -4.17 -10.17
CA GLY A 60 -16.85 -4.84 -11.03
C GLY A 60 -18.30 -4.37 -10.85
N LYS A 61 -18.77 -4.17 -9.60
CA LYS A 61 -20.15 -3.73 -9.33
C LYS A 61 -20.34 -2.22 -9.47
N LEU A 62 -19.37 -1.42 -9.02
CA LEU A 62 -19.45 0.04 -9.06
C LEU A 62 -19.19 0.61 -10.47
N LEU A 63 -18.45 -0.09 -11.34
CA LEU A 63 -18.23 0.34 -12.73
C LEU A 63 -19.51 0.31 -13.58
N SER A 64 -20.45 -0.56 -13.24
CA SER A 64 -21.75 -0.69 -13.91
C SER A 64 -22.84 0.19 -13.30
N HIS A 65 -22.51 1.02 -12.31
CA HIS A 65 -23.45 1.92 -11.67
C HIS A 65 -23.87 3.08 -12.61
N ASP A 66 -25.12 3.49 -12.56
CA ASP A 66 -25.67 4.51 -13.48
C ASP A 66 -25.09 5.91 -13.23
N ASP A 67 -24.71 6.18 -11.99
CA ASP A 67 -24.08 7.45 -11.59
C ASP A 67 -22.66 7.61 -12.18
N VAL A 68 -22.45 8.71 -12.91
CA VAL A 68 -21.18 9.04 -13.58
C VAL A 68 -20.08 9.32 -12.57
N GLU A 69 -20.41 9.98 -11.45
CA GLU A 69 -19.44 10.34 -10.41
C GLU A 69 -18.88 9.09 -9.73
N THR A 70 -19.75 8.15 -9.37
CA THR A 70 -19.38 6.82 -8.84
C THR A 70 -18.42 6.09 -9.79
N ARG A 71 -18.74 6.05 -11.10
CA ARG A 71 -17.86 5.39 -12.08
C ARG A 71 -16.50 6.07 -12.21
N ASN A 72 -16.46 7.40 -12.18
CA ASN A 72 -15.21 8.15 -12.27
C ASN A 72 -14.34 7.93 -11.03
N THR A 73 -14.95 7.92 -9.84
CA THR A 73 -14.27 7.59 -8.58
C THR A 73 -13.60 6.22 -8.69
N VAL A 74 -14.34 5.19 -9.12
CA VAL A 74 -13.80 3.83 -9.28
C VAL A 74 -12.65 3.77 -10.28
N LYS A 75 -12.77 4.45 -11.43
CA LYS A 75 -11.68 4.52 -12.43
C LYS A 75 -10.41 5.17 -11.86
N ASN A 76 -10.56 6.23 -11.05
CA ASN A 76 -9.43 6.89 -10.39
C ASN A 76 -8.75 5.93 -9.39
N PHE A 77 -9.51 5.17 -8.61
CA PHE A 77 -8.96 4.14 -7.72
C PHE A 77 -8.19 3.06 -8.49
N MET A 78 -8.74 2.56 -9.60
CA MET A 78 -8.04 1.58 -10.45
C MET A 78 -6.73 2.13 -11.01
N SER A 79 -6.73 3.38 -11.46
CA SER A 79 -5.52 4.05 -11.94
C SER A 79 -4.50 4.20 -10.81
N GLY A 80 -4.94 4.61 -9.62
CA GLY A 80 -4.09 4.72 -8.44
C GLY A 80 -3.49 3.36 -8.04
N SER A 81 -4.28 2.28 -8.12
CA SER A 81 -3.80 0.91 -7.84
C SER A 81 -2.65 0.52 -8.76
N GLN A 82 -2.72 0.87 -10.05
CA GLN A 82 -1.64 0.58 -11.01
C GLN A 82 -0.37 1.36 -10.68
N GLU A 83 -0.50 2.62 -10.27
CA GLU A 83 0.66 3.44 -9.91
C GLU A 83 1.35 2.92 -8.65
N ILE A 84 0.59 2.59 -7.60
CA ILE A 84 1.17 2.00 -6.38
C ILE A 84 1.89 0.70 -6.72
N ARG A 85 1.28 -0.20 -7.50
CA ARG A 85 1.95 -1.45 -7.94
C ARG A 85 3.27 -1.16 -8.66
N ARG A 86 3.29 -0.16 -9.55
CA ARG A 86 4.51 0.23 -10.29
C ARG A 86 5.61 0.71 -9.34
N ILE A 87 5.26 1.57 -8.39
CA ILE A 87 6.18 2.11 -7.39
C ILE A 87 6.71 0.99 -6.50
N THR A 88 5.83 0.14 -5.96
CA THR A 88 6.20 -1.03 -5.14
C THR A 88 7.18 -1.95 -5.86
N VAL A 89 6.94 -2.25 -7.14
CA VAL A 89 7.83 -3.09 -7.96
C VAL A 89 9.18 -2.41 -8.19
N ARG A 90 9.21 -1.13 -8.53
CA ARG A 90 10.45 -0.38 -8.72
C ARG A 90 11.24 -0.30 -7.43
N TYR A 91 10.59 0.05 -6.33
CA TYR A 91 11.18 0.16 -5.01
C TYR A 91 11.83 -1.17 -4.58
N THR A 92 11.11 -2.29 -4.76
CA THR A 92 11.64 -3.62 -4.45
C THR A 92 12.89 -3.92 -5.28
N LYS A 93 12.95 -3.53 -6.56
CA LYS A 93 14.15 -3.74 -7.39
C LYS A 93 15.34 -2.91 -6.90
N ASP A 94 15.09 -1.67 -6.51
CA ASP A 94 16.14 -0.72 -6.13
C ASP A 94 16.71 -1.05 -4.74
N TRP A 95 15.88 -1.49 -3.79
CA TRP A 95 16.26 -1.61 -2.37
C TRP A 95 16.14 -3.03 -1.79
N CYS A 96 15.38 -3.92 -2.44
CA CYS A 96 15.19 -5.32 -2.05
C CYS A 96 15.44 -6.30 -3.23
N PRO A 97 16.59 -6.22 -3.92
CA PRO A 97 16.82 -6.96 -5.18
C PRO A 97 16.75 -8.48 -5.02
N ASN A 98 16.87 -8.99 -3.79
CA ASN A 98 16.63 -10.38 -3.45
C ASN A 98 15.69 -10.45 -2.23
N MET A 99 14.41 -10.78 -2.46
CA MET A 99 13.44 -10.95 -1.37
C MET A 99 13.76 -12.11 -0.41
N LYS A 100 14.75 -12.97 -0.75
CA LYS A 100 15.30 -14.00 0.15
C LYS A 100 16.55 -13.54 0.88
N ALA A 101 17.08 -12.36 0.57
CA ALA A 101 18.21 -11.80 1.30
C ALA A 101 17.78 -11.35 2.69
N GLU A 102 18.71 -11.49 3.63
CA GLU A 102 18.53 -11.19 5.05
C GLU A 102 18.76 -9.71 5.40
N SER A 103 18.96 -8.87 4.38
CA SER A 103 19.34 -7.46 4.49
C SER A 103 18.81 -6.62 3.32
N LEU A 104 18.47 -5.35 3.58
CA LEU A 104 18.15 -4.36 2.55
C LEU A 104 19.44 -3.85 1.87
N ALA A 105 19.37 -3.52 0.58
CA ALA A 105 20.51 -3.01 -0.19
C ALA A 105 20.71 -1.49 0.02
N VAL A 106 20.83 -1.04 1.27
CA VAL A 106 20.86 0.40 1.62
C VAL A 106 22.28 0.96 1.53
N VAL A 107 22.72 1.28 0.31
CA VAL A 107 24.01 1.94 0.06
C VAL A 107 23.96 3.43 0.40
N ASN A 108 22.86 4.11 0.07
CA ASN A 108 22.60 5.50 0.44
C ASN A 108 21.33 5.53 1.30
N HIS A 109 21.51 5.72 2.61
CA HIS A 109 20.42 5.72 3.59
C HIS A 109 19.44 6.86 3.40
N GLU A 110 19.93 8.08 3.16
CA GLU A 110 19.11 9.28 2.97
C GLU A 110 18.17 9.10 1.78
N ARG A 111 18.71 8.68 0.64
CA ARG A 111 17.91 8.42 -0.57
C ARG A 111 16.91 7.28 -0.36
N PHE A 112 17.33 6.20 0.30
CA PHE A 112 16.45 5.09 0.64
C PHE A 112 15.29 5.56 1.51
N TYR A 113 15.57 6.34 2.55
CA TYR A 113 14.59 6.85 3.48
C TYR A 113 13.60 7.80 2.78
N GLU A 114 14.09 8.73 1.96
CA GLU A 114 13.22 9.61 1.15
C GLU A 114 12.32 8.84 0.18
N ASP A 115 12.86 7.83 -0.51
CA ASP A 115 12.09 6.99 -1.42
C ASP A 115 11.05 6.16 -0.64
N THR A 116 11.38 5.74 0.59
CA THR A 116 10.46 5.02 1.50
C THR A 116 9.31 5.92 1.92
N GLU A 117 9.61 7.13 2.41
CA GLU A 117 8.60 8.07 2.88
C GLU A 117 7.60 8.42 1.77
N LYS A 118 8.10 8.71 0.56
CA LYS A 118 7.24 8.96 -0.61
C LYS A 118 6.33 7.78 -0.92
N MET A 119 6.83 6.54 -0.81
CA MET A 119 6.03 5.35 -1.03
C MET A 119 4.96 5.19 0.06
N PHE A 120 5.31 5.43 1.34
CA PHE A 120 4.36 5.37 2.45
C PHE A 120 3.28 6.44 2.33
N ASP A 121 3.63 7.68 2.00
CA ASP A 121 2.67 8.76 1.80
C ASP A 121 1.62 8.41 0.75
N LEU A 122 2.04 7.83 -0.37
CA LEU A 122 1.11 7.40 -1.43
C LEU A 122 0.17 6.28 -0.98
N ILE A 123 0.66 5.33 -0.17
CA ILE A 123 -0.14 4.23 0.36
C ILE A 123 -1.11 4.73 1.43
N LEU A 124 -0.67 5.62 2.32
CA LEU A 124 -1.51 6.23 3.35
C LEU A 124 -2.58 7.14 2.74
N GLN A 125 -2.23 7.94 1.72
CA GLN A 125 -3.20 8.73 0.96
C GLN A 125 -4.25 7.84 0.31
N ARG A 126 -3.84 6.68 -0.24
CA ARG A 126 -4.76 5.68 -0.78
C ARG A 126 -5.73 5.16 0.28
N ILE A 127 -5.25 4.80 1.47
CA ILE A 127 -6.09 4.33 2.58
C ILE A 127 -7.10 5.39 3.01
N GLN A 128 -6.66 6.66 3.10
CA GLN A 128 -7.54 7.78 3.42
C GLN A 128 -8.63 7.94 2.34
N ASP A 129 -8.24 7.95 1.07
CA ASP A 129 -9.17 8.05 -0.05
C ASP A 129 -10.19 6.91 -0.04
N GLU A 130 -9.76 5.67 0.26
CA GLU A 130 -10.69 4.55 0.38
C GLU A 130 -11.74 4.79 1.47
N THR A 131 -11.31 5.29 2.62
CA THR A 131 -12.19 5.57 3.76
C THR A 131 -13.17 6.70 3.47
N GLU A 132 -12.71 7.77 2.83
CA GLU A 132 -13.49 8.99 2.60
C GLU A 132 -14.35 8.93 1.34
N LYS A 133 -13.91 8.22 0.30
CA LYS A 133 -14.52 8.26 -1.04
C LYS A 133 -15.07 6.91 -1.48
N LEU A 134 -14.32 5.82 -1.27
CA LEU A 134 -14.72 4.51 -1.78
C LEU A 134 -15.76 3.83 -0.89
N TYR A 135 -15.48 3.71 0.41
CA TYR A 135 -16.32 2.98 1.36
C TYR A 135 -17.75 3.55 1.50
N PRO A 136 -17.97 4.88 1.45
CA PRO A 136 -19.33 5.42 1.40
C PRO A 136 -20.13 4.97 0.18
N LEU A 137 -19.50 4.70 -0.97
CA LEU A 137 -20.17 4.19 -2.17
C LEU A 137 -20.56 2.72 -1.99
N ILE A 138 -19.67 1.91 -1.39
CA ILE A 138 -19.94 0.49 -1.11
C ILE A 138 -21.14 0.33 -0.20
N ARG A 139 -21.22 1.15 0.86
CA ARG A 139 -22.31 1.07 1.86
C ARG A 139 -23.68 1.44 1.28
N LYS A 140 -23.73 2.09 0.12
CA LYS A 140 -24.96 2.47 -0.59
C LYS A 140 -25.43 1.41 -1.59
N LEU A 141 -24.57 0.43 -1.92
CA LEU A 141 -24.93 -0.73 -2.75
C LEU A 141 -25.74 -1.74 -1.96
#